data_AF-A0A2D6W3P8-F1
#
_entry.id   AF-A0A2D6W3P8-F1
#
_cell.length_a   1.000
_cell.length_b   1.000
_cell.length_c   1.000
_cell.angle_alpha   90.00
_cell.angle_beta   90.00
_cell.angle_gamma   90.00
#
_symmetry.space_group_name_H-M   'P 1'
#
loop_
_entity.id
_entity.type
_entity.pdbx_description
1 polymer ?
#
loop_
_entity_poly.entity_id
_entity_poly.type
_entity_poly.pdbx_seq_one_letter_code
_entity_poly.pdbx_strand_id
1 'polypeptide(L)' 'MNQQMISIGIIVILVGFALVFIGALKGIPKGDTKFAVGGFIGFIPFGFANDKRMLWVLLAIMAAVLFFILPYFWK' A
#
# COMPACT_ATOMS: atom_id res chain seq x y z
N MET A 1 -27.74 -14.13 -8.20
CA MET A 1 -26.35 -13.60 -8.04
C MET A 1 -26.00 -12.82 -9.30
N ASN A 2 -25.48 -11.59 -9.15
CA ASN A 2 -25.16 -10.74 -10.31
C ASN A 2 -23.92 -11.28 -11.04
N GLN A 3 -24.09 -11.76 -12.28
CA GLN A 3 -23.01 -12.37 -13.08
C GLN A 3 -21.82 -11.41 -13.27
N GLN A 4 -22.08 -10.10 -13.33
CA GLN A 4 -21.05 -9.08 -13.45
C GLN A 4 -20.08 -9.08 -12.27
N MET A 5 -20.59 -9.24 -11.04
CA MET A 5 -19.77 -9.28 -9.82
C MET A 5 -18.86 -10.52 -9.79
N ILE A 6 -19.37 -11.65 -10.26
CA ILE A 6 -18.61 -12.90 -10.35
C ILE A 6 -17.47 -12.76 -11.36
N SER A 7 -17.75 -12.23 -12.55
CA SER A 7 -16.74 -12.01 -13.58
C SER A 7 -15.63 -11.06 -13.14
N ILE A 8 -15.98 -9.96 -12.44
CA ILE A 8 -15.00 -9.03 -11.88
C ILE A 8 -14.12 -9.75 -10.84
N GLY A 9 -14.71 -10.54 -9.95
CA GLY A 9 -13.96 -11.32 -8.96
C GLY A 9 -12.96 -12.29 -9.59
N ILE A 10 -13.38 -13.00 -10.64
CA ILE A 10 -12.50 -13.92 -11.38
C ILE A 10 -11.32 -13.16 -12.02
N ILE A 11 -11.59 -12.01 -12.65
CA ILE A 11 -10.52 -11.19 -13.27
C ILE A 11 -9.51 -10.73 -12.22
N VAL A 12 -9.95 -10.25 -11.05
CA VAL A 12 -9.06 -9.83 -9.97
C VAL A 12 -8.16 -10.97 -9.50
N ILE A 13 -8.73 -12.18 -9.34
CA ILE A 13 -7.97 -13.38 -8.96
C ILE A 13 -6.92 -13.72 -10.03
N LEU A 14 -7.30 -13.71 -11.31
CA LEU A 14 -6.39 -14.01 -12.42
C LEU A 14 -5.25 -12.99 -12.52
N VAL A 15 -5.54 -11.69 -12.32
CA VAL A 15 -4.51 -10.65 -12.27
C VAL A 15 -3.55 -10.89 -11.10
N GLY A 16 -4.07 -11.25 -9.93
CA GLY A 16 -3.25 -11.63 -8.77
C GLY A 16 -2.29 -12.77 -9.09
N PHE A 17 -2.79 -13.86 -9.68
CA PHE A 17 -1.94 -14.98 -10.11
C PHE A 17 -0.90 -14.55 -11.15
N ALA A 18 -1.29 -13.77 -12.16
CA ALA A 18 -0.37 -13.30 -13.19
C ALA A 18 0.80 -12.50 -12.59
N LEU A 19 0.54 -11.63 -11.61
CA LEU A 19 1.58 -10.87 -10.92
C LEU A 19 2.55 -11.78 -10.14
N VAL A 20 2.02 -12.79 -9.44
CA VAL A 20 2.85 -13.76 -8.71
C VAL A 20 3.73 -14.57 -9.67
N PHE A 21 3.16 -15.06 -10.78
CA PHE A 21 3.92 -15.80 -11.79
C PHE A 21 4.99 -14.94 -12.46
N ILE A 22 4.68 -13.70 -12.82
CA ILE A 22 5.65 -12.76 -13.39
C ILE A 22 6.78 -12.49 -12.38
N GLY A 23 6.46 -12.29 -11.10
CA GLY A 23 7.44 -12.10 -10.04
C GLY A 23 8.36 -13.32 -9.87
N ALA A 24 7.79 -14.52 -9.91
CA ALA A 24 8.54 -15.78 -9.78
C ALA A 24 9.43 -16.05 -11.00
N LEU A 25 8.93 -15.86 -12.23
CA LEU A 25 9.65 -16.11 -13.48
C LEU A 25 10.76 -15.09 -13.73
N LYS A 26 10.58 -13.83 -13.32
CA LYS A 26 11.61 -12.79 -13.47
C LYS A 26 12.82 -13.02 -12.58
N GLY A 27 12.79 -14.02 -11.68
CA GLY A 27 13.91 -14.33 -10.79
C GLY A 27 14.44 -13.07 -10.13
N ILE A 28 13.53 -12.21 -9.66
CA ILE A 28 13.88 -10.90 -9.09
C ILE A 28 14.96 -11.21 -8.06
N PRO A 29 16.19 -10.69 -8.22
CA PRO A 29 17.27 -10.97 -7.28
C PRO A 29 16.74 -10.73 -5.87
N LYS A 30 17.26 -11.46 -4.87
CA LYS A 30 16.99 -11.20 -3.45
C LYS A 30 17.46 -9.77 -3.12
N GLY A 31 16.72 -8.78 -3.59
CA GLY A 31 16.92 -7.38 -3.31
C GLY A 31 16.48 -7.18 -1.88
N ASP A 32 17.23 -6.38 -1.15
CA ASP A 32 16.85 -5.94 0.17
C ASP A 32 15.41 -5.45 0.13
N THR A 33 14.50 -6.27 0.66
CA THR A 33 13.09 -5.96 0.64
C THR A 33 12.94 -4.73 1.51
N LYS A 34 12.58 -3.62 0.88
CA LYS A 34 12.38 -2.38 1.61
C LYS A 34 11.06 -2.50 2.35
N PHE A 35 11.08 -2.17 3.64
CA PHE A 35 9.89 -2.15 4.49
C PHE A 35 9.86 -0.86 5.29
N ALA A 36 8.64 -0.41 5.58
CA ALA A 36 8.36 0.74 6.41
C ALA A 36 7.13 0.44 7.26
N VAL A 37 7.18 0.83 8.53
CA VAL A 37 6.10 0.67 9.50
C VAL A 37 5.89 2.03 10.16
N GLY A 38 4.66 2.49 10.25
CA GLY A 38 4.35 3.77 10.88
C GLY A 38 2.93 3.86 11.39
N GLY A 39 2.69 4.92 12.15
CA GLY A 39 1.43 5.20 12.81
C GLY A 39 1.38 6.65 13.28
N PHE A 40 0.23 7.06 13.78
CA PHE A 40 0.02 8.42 14.26
C PHE A 40 0.15 8.48 15.78
N ILE A 41 0.85 9.49 16.29
CA ILE A 41 0.76 9.89 17.69
C ILE A 41 -0.06 11.17 17.71
N GLY A 42 -1.36 11.05 18.02
CA GLY A 42 -2.32 12.13 17.81
C GLY A 42 -2.44 12.47 16.32
N PHE A 43 -2.07 13.68 15.94
CA PHE A 43 -2.05 14.15 14.54
C PHE A 43 -0.64 14.14 13.92
N ILE A 44 0.38 13.65 14.62
CA ILE A 44 1.75 13.64 14.12
C ILE A 44 2.02 12.29 13.44
N PRO A 45 2.27 12.26 12.11
CA PRO A 45 2.67 11.03 11.43
C PRO A 45 4.08 10.63 11.84
N PHE A 46 4.27 9.36 12.20
CA PHE A 46 5.55 8.81 12.58
C PHE A 46 5.79 7.44 11.93
N GLY A 47 7.06 7.07 11.73
CA GLY A 47 7.39 5.73 11.25
C GLY A 47 8.88 5.42 11.22
N PHE A 48 9.16 4.15 10.97
CA PHE A 48 10.49 3.59 10.79
C PHE A 48 10.54 2.85 9.46
N ALA A 49 11.67 2.94 8.76
CA ALA A 49 11.90 2.17 7.54
C ALA A 49 13.36 1.76 7.45
N ASN A 50 13.63 0.66 6.74
CA ASN A 50 15.00 0.25 6.40
C ASN A 50 15.57 1.04 5.21
N ASP A 51 14.80 1.96 4.63
CA ASP A 51 15.20 2.82 3.54
C ASP A 51 14.66 4.23 3.70
N LYS A 52 15.52 5.23 3.49
CA LYS A 52 15.15 6.64 3.66
C LYS A 52 14.05 7.06 2.68
N ARG A 53 14.07 6.60 1.43
CA ARG A 53 13.02 6.94 0.44
C ARG A 53 11.69 6.34 0.87
N MET A 54 11.71 5.11 1.39
CA MET A 54 10.49 4.44 1.84
C MET A 54 9.88 5.10 3.08
N LEU A 55 10.70 5.63 3.99
CA LEU A 55 10.22 6.45 5.10
C LEU A 55 9.53 7.73 4.62
N TRP A 56 10.11 8.45 3.65
CA TRP A 56 9.49 9.65 3.09
C TRP A 56 8.16 9.34 2.40
N VAL A 57 8.08 8.23 1.66
CA VAL A 57 6.83 7.79 1.03
C VAL A 57 5.76 7.50 2.08
N LEU A 58 6.10 6.76 3.14
CA LEU A 58 5.19 6.48 4.25
C LEU A 58 4.66 7.76 4.89
N LEU A 59 5.55 8.68 5.26
CA LEU A 59 5.18 9.96 5.88
C LEU A 59 4.33 10.82 4.96
N ALA A 60 4.61 10.85 3.66
CA ALA A 60 3.82 11.59 2.68
C ALA A 60 2.39 11.03 2.55
N ILE A 61 2.23 9.71 2.49
CA ILE A 61 0.92 9.05 2.48
C ILE A 61 0.15 9.39 3.75
N MET A 62 0.81 9.31 4.92
CA MET A 62 0.18 9.60 6.20
C MET A 62 -0.23 11.07 6.34
N ALA A 63 0.60 12.00 5.86
CA ALA A 63 0.25 13.42 5.82
C ALA A 63 -0.93 13.70 4.88
N ALA A 64 -0.99 13.04 3.72
CA ALA A 64 -2.12 13.15 2.81
C ALA A 64 -3.42 12.63 3.45
N VAL A 65 -3.36 11.48 4.12
CA VAL A 65 -4.50 10.93 4.86
C VAL A 65 -5.00 11.90 5.93
N LEU A 66 -4.10 12.48 6.73
CA LEU A 66 -4.44 13.52 7.70
C LEU A 66 -5.10 14.72 7.04
N PHE A 67 -4.57 15.20 5.91
CA PHE A 67 -5.14 16.35 5.20
C PHE A 67 -6.59 16.10 4.75
N PHE A 68 -6.92 14.88 4.31
CA PHE A 68 -8.29 14.54 3.92
C PHE A 68 -9.21 14.31 5.11
N ILE A 69 -8.68 13.83 6.24
CA ILE A 69 -9.48 13.46 7.43
C ILE A 69 -9.70 14.66 8.36
N LEU A 70 -8.74 15.58 8.52
CA LEU A 70 -8.84 16.75 9.40
C LEU A 70 -10.14 17.56 9.21
N PRO A 71 -10.58 17.86 7.97
CA PRO A 71 -11.81 18.61 7.73
C PRO A 71 -13.10 17.93 8.22
N TYR A 72 -13.09 16.60 8.40
CA TYR A 72 -14.23 15.86 8.93
C TYR A 72 -14.33 15.94 10.46
N PHE A 73 -13.22 16.20 11.15
CA PHE A 73 -13.20 16.37 12.60
C PHE A 73 -13.58 17.79 13.06
N TRP A 74 -13.56 18.78 12.15
CA TRP A 74 -13.95 20.18 12.41
C TRP A 74 -15.37 20.53 11.94
N LYS A 75 -16.16 19.53 11.56
CA LYS A 75 -17.61 19.65 11.40
C LYS A 75 -18.31 19.09 12.63
#